data_AF-A0A926FG75-F1
#
_entry.id   AF-A0A926FG75-F1
#
_cell.length_a   1.000
_cell.length_b   1.000
_cell.length_c   1.000
_cell.angle_alpha   90.00
_cell.angle_beta   90.00
_cell.angle_gamma   90.00
#
_symmetry.space_group_name_H-M   'P 1'
#
loop_
_entity.id
_entity.type
_entity.pdbx_description
1 polymer ?
#
loop_
_entity_poly.entity_id
_entity_poly.type
_entity_poly.pdbx_seq_one_letter_code
_entity_poly.pdbx_strand_id
1 'polypeptide(L)'
;EGILALTAAVLVGSLLVYMKKVSKHLRSDIERRIEARATSATGGGAYWGVFLFTLLMITREGMETVLLVTTAFFQMKSNAVLLGLLLGVVAAALIAVAWTRLGKGVDLRALLNVSAVFLFLFLIQLVLYGVHELSEAGVLPASQAVHNATESLGPDGRWGQLLAYLLAAIPTVWLTALWLKRRASSRGPVERARNAA
;
A
#
# COMPACT_ATOMS: atom_id res chain seq x y z
N GLU A 1 -0.22 23.81 -3.59
CA GLU A 1 0.55 22.54 -3.65
C GLU A 1 0.07 21.57 -4.74
N GLY A 2 -0.95 21.96 -5.52
CA GLY A 2 -1.57 21.09 -6.52
C GLY A 2 -0.67 20.58 -7.66
N ILE A 3 0.33 21.34 -8.13
CA ILE A 3 1.26 20.86 -9.17
C ILE A 3 2.08 19.67 -8.67
N LEU A 4 2.54 19.71 -7.41
CA LEU A 4 3.27 18.60 -6.80
C LEU A 4 2.36 17.37 -6.65
N ALA A 5 1.11 17.58 -6.21
CA ALA A 5 0.12 16.51 -6.09
C ALA A 5 -0.20 15.83 -7.44
N LEU A 6 -0.36 16.61 -8.51
CA LEU A 6 -0.57 16.07 -9.85
C LEU A 6 0.67 15.37 -10.41
N THR A 7 1.85 15.90 -10.13
CA THR A 7 3.12 15.24 -10.51
C THR A 7 3.23 13.89 -9.81
N ALA A 8 2.94 13.84 -8.50
CA ALA A 8 2.87 12.59 -7.76
C ALA A 8 1.81 11.64 -8.33
N ALA A 9 0.64 12.14 -8.74
CA ALA A 9 -0.39 11.34 -9.39
C ALA A 9 0.10 10.70 -10.69
N VAL A 10 0.83 11.44 -11.54
CA VAL A 10 1.42 10.89 -12.78
C VAL A 10 2.43 9.77 -12.45
N LEU A 11 3.30 9.99 -11.46
CA LEU A 11 4.28 8.99 -11.03
C LEU A 11 3.58 7.72 -10.48
N VAL A 12 2.60 7.88 -9.60
CA VAL A 12 1.82 6.76 -9.04
C VAL A 12 1.03 6.04 -10.14
N GLY A 13 0.45 6.77 -11.09
CA GLY A 13 -0.24 6.20 -12.25
C GLY A 13 0.69 5.38 -13.13
N SER A 14 1.92 5.86 -13.38
CA SER A 14 2.92 5.11 -14.12
C SER A 14 3.30 3.80 -13.41
N LEU A 15 3.44 3.84 -12.08
CA LEU A 15 3.73 2.67 -11.24
C LEU A 15 2.56 1.67 -11.25
N LEU A 16 1.31 2.15 -11.22
CA LEU A 16 0.12 1.30 -11.33
C LEU A 16 0.11 0.50 -12.64
N VAL A 17 0.37 1.18 -13.76
CA VAL A 17 0.43 0.54 -15.09
C VAL A 17 1.57 -0.48 -15.14
N TYR A 18 2.74 -0.12 -14.61
CA TYR A 18 3.89 -1.01 -14.52
C TYR A 18 3.57 -2.28 -13.71
N MET A 19 2.96 -2.12 -12.54
CA MET A 19 2.63 -3.24 -11.66
C MET A 19 1.60 -4.18 -12.29
N LYS A 20 0.61 -3.66 -13.03
CA LYS A 20 -0.34 -4.48 -13.79
C LYS A 20 0.37 -5.36 -14.82
N LYS A 21 1.41 -4.85 -15.49
CA LYS A 21 2.20 -5.58 -16.47
C LYS A 21 3.10 -6.65 -15.82
N VAL A 22 3.74 -6.32 -14.71
CA VAL A 22 4.72 -7.18 -14.03
C VAL A 22 4.09 -8.28 -13.17
N SER A 23 2.89 -8.05 -12.62
CA SER A 23 2.19 -8.97 -11.70
C SER A 23 2.06 -10.42 -12.21
N LYS A 24 2.05 -10.64 -13.52
CA LYS A 24 1.92 -11.98 -14.13
C LYS A 24 3.20 -12.79 -14.08
N HIS A 25 4.36 -12.14 -14.11
CA HIS A 25 5.67 -12.78 -14.29
C HIS A 25 6.59 -12.63 -13.07
N LEU A 26 6.25 -11.73 -12.13
CA LEU A 26 7.13 -11.38 -11.01
C LEU A 26 7.68 -12.57 -10.22
N ARG A 27 6.85 -13.59 -9.94
CA ARG A 27 7.30 -14.79 -9.23
C ARG A 27 8.38 -15.55 -10.01
N SER A 28 8.10 -15.86 -11.28
CA SER A 28 9.03 -16.56 -12.18
C SER A 28 10.31 -15.74 -12.39
N ASP A 29 10.18 -14.41 -12.49
CA ASP A 29 11.34 -13.53 -12.70
C ASP A 29 12.23 -13.47 -11.45
N ILE A 30 11.64 -13.44 -10.25
CA ILE A 30 12.38 -13.50 -8.99
C ILE A 30 13.07 -14.86 -8.85
N GLU A 31 12.35 -15.96 -9.04
CA GLU A 31 12.89 -17.32 -8.97
C GLU A 31 14.06 -17.50 -9.95
N ARG A 32 13.89 -17.10 -11.22
CA ARG A 32 14.96 -17.16 -12.24
C ARG A 32 16.15 -16.27 -11.92
N ARG A 33 15.94 -15.05 -11.41
CA ARG A 33 17.03 -14.13 -11.06
C ARG A 33 17.82 -14.62 -9.85
N ILE A 34 17.15 -15.21 -8.87
CA ILE A 34 17.80 -15.82 -7.71
C ILE A 34 18.58 -17.05 -8.16
N GLU A 35 17.97 -17.94 -8.94
CA GLU A 35 18.62 -19.16 -9.43
C GLU A 35 19.84 -18.84 -10.30
N ALA A 36 19.72 -17.90 -11.25
CA ALA A 36 20.82 -17.47 -12.09
C ALA A 36 21.97 -16.84 -11.29
N ARG A 37 21.68 -16.10 -10.21
CA ARG A 37 22.71 -15.52 -9.33
C ARG A 37 23.28 -16.53 -8.34
N ALA A 38 22.50 -17.50 -7.87
CA ALA A 38 22.97 -18.57 -7.02
C ALA A 38 23.88 -19.56 -7.76
N THR A 39 23.60 -19.84 -9.03
CA THR A 39 24.46 -20.70 -9.87
C THR A 39 25.70 -19.98 -10.42
N SER A 40 25.64 -18.67 -10.65
CA SER A 40 26.80 -17.89 -11.15
C SER A 40 27.70 -17.32 -10.06
N ALA A 41 27.21 -17.15 -8.83
CA ALA A 41 27.98 -16.56 -7.73
C ALA A 41 28.53 -17.63 -6.79
N THR A 42 29.68 -18.19 -7.15
CA THR A 42 30.55 -18.95 -6.24
C THR A 42 31.37 -18.04 -5.30
N GLY A 43 30.92 -16.82 -4.96
CA GLY A 43 31.72 -15.88 -4.17
C GLY A 43 30.92 -14.86 -3.36
N GLY A 44 31.52 -14.36 -2.27
CA GLY A 44 30.92 -13.45 -1.27
C GLY A 44 30.30 -12.14 -1.79
N GLY A 45 30.45 -11.80 -3.07
CA GLY A 45 29.82 -10.65 -3.69
C GLY A 45 28.28 -10.74 -3.76
N ALA A 46 27.71 -11.93 -3.94
CA ALA A 46 26.25 -12.10 -3.92
C ALA A 46 25.67 -11.87 -2.51
N TYR A 47 26.38 -12.32 -1.48
CA TYR A 47 26.02 -12.07 -0.07
C TYR A 47 26.01 -10.58 0.24
N TRP A 48 27.09 -9.86 -0.10
CA TRP A 48 27.18 -8.42 0.11
C TRP A 48 26.14 -7.63 -0.68
N GLY A 49 25.82 -8.06 -1.91
CA GLY A 49 24.79 -7.43 -2.73
C GLY A 49 23.39 -7.52 -2.10
N VAL A 50 23.00 -8.70 -1.62
CA VAL A 50 21.70 -8.89 -0.94
C VAL A 50 21.67 -8.18 0.40
N PHE A 51 22.75 -8.25 1.18
CA PHE A 51 22.88 -7.56 2.45
C PHE A 51 22.70 -6.04 2.28
N LEU A 52 23.47 -5.41 1.38
CA LEU A 52 23.43 -3.97 1.17
C LEU A 52 22.08 -3.53 0.59
N PHE A 53 21.53 -4.28 -0.37
CA PHE A 53 20.19 -4.00 -0.91
C PHE A 53 19.13 -4.00 0.19
N THR A 54 19.14 -5.01 1.06
CA THR A 54 18.19 -5.14 2.16
C THR A 54 18.38 -4.02 3.19
N LEU A 55 19.63 -3.70 3.56
CA LEU A 55 19.96 -2.62 4.48
C LEU A 55 19.47 -1.25 3.97
N LEU A 56 19.73 -0.94 2.71
CA LEU A 56 19.32 0.33 2.10
C LEU A 56 17.80 0.43 1.97
N MET A 57 17.14 -0.66 1.58
CA MET A 57 15.67 -0.70 1.47
C MET A 57 15.00 -0.48 2.83
N ILE A 58 15.45 -1.19 3.88
CA ILE A 58 14.91 -1.03 5.24
C ILE A 58 15.15 0.38 5.76
N THR A 59 16.37 0.90 5.60
CA THR A 59 16.72 2.25 6.06
C THR A 59 15.86 3.30 5.37
N ARG A 60 15.63 3.20 4.05
CA ARG A 60 14.80 4.15 3.30
C ARG A 60 13.35 4.19 3.81
N GLU A 61 12.69 3.04 3.83
CA GLU A 61 11.27 2.96 4.25
C GLU A 61 11.13 3.31 5.74
N GLY A 62 12.12 2.97 6.56
CA GLY A 62 12.20 3.37 7.97
C GLY A 62 12.33 4.88 8.16
N MET A 63 13.22 5.54 7.41
CA MET A 63 13.39 7.00 7.47
C MET A 63 12.12 7.73 7.05
N GLU A 64 11.47 7.30 5.96
CA GLU A 64 10.18 7.87 5.51
C GLU A 64 9.12 7.77 6.62
N THR A 65 9.02 6.62 7.29
CA THR A 65 8.07 6.41 8.40
C THR A 65 8.37 7.31 9.60
N VAL A 66 9.65 7.42 10.01
CA VAL A 66 10.06 8.28 11.13
C VAL A 66 9.75 9.73 10.83
N LEU A 67 10.01 10.20 9.61
CA LEU A 67 9.69 11.56 9.19
C LEU A 67 8.18 11.82 9.24
N LEU A 68 7.34 10.90 8.75
CA LEU A 68 5.89 11.03 8.81
C LEU A 68 5.37 11.11 10.26
N VAL A 69 5.82 10.22 11.13
CA VAL A 69 5.45 10.21 12.56
C VAL A 69 5.88 11.50 13.25
N THR A 70 7.11 11.94 12.98
CA THR A 70 7.69 13.15 13.57
C THR A 70 6.94 14.40 13.12
N THR A 71 6.63 14.52 11.82
CA THR A 71 5.82 15.63 11.29
C THR A 71 4.43 15.64 11.90
N ALA A 72 3.75 14.49 11.98
CA ALA A 72 2.43 14.39 12.60
C ALA A 72 2.46 14.82 14.08
N PHE A 73 3.49 14.39 14.82
CA PHE A 73 3.67 14.77 16.22
C PHE A 73 3.88 16.27 16.40
N PHE A 74 4.72 16.90 15.57
CA PHE A 74 5.04 18.32 15.69
C PHE A 74 3.93 19.25 15.18
N GLN A 75 3.15 18.86 14.17
CA GLN A 75 2.11 19.72 13.60
C GLN A 75 0.86 19.82 14.48
N MET A 76 0.41 18.72 15.08
CA MET A 76 -0.91 18.69 15.71
C MET A 76 -0.89 18.86 17.25
N LYS A 77 0.28 18.74 17.90
CA LYS A 77 0.54 18.93 19.36
C LYS A 77 -0.65 18.61 20.29
N SER A 78 -1.32 17.49 20.06
CA SER A 78 -2.53 17.08 20.79
C SER A 78 -2.36 15.69 21.38
N ASN A 79 -2.85 15.50 22.60
CA ASN A 79 -2.81 14.20 23.30
C ASN A 79 -3.54 13.10 22.51
N ALA A 80 -4.59 13.46 21.74
CA ALA A 80 -5.30 12.52 20.89
C ALA A 80 -4.43 11.97 19.76
N VAL A 81 -3.54 12.81 19.20
CA VAL A 81 -2.63 12.42 18.11
C VAL A 81 -1.52 11.51 18.63
N LEU A 82 -1.00 11.78 19.83
CA LEU A 82 -0.03 10.89 20.48
C LEU A 82 -0.62 9.49 20.73
N LEU A 83 -1.86 9.42 21.22
CA LEU A 83 -2.57 8.15 21.39
C LEU A 83 -2.77 7.44 20.04
N GLY A 84 -3.18 8.16 19.01
CA GLY A 84 -3.34 7.62 17.65
C GLY A 84 -2.03 7.06 17.08
N LEU A 85 -0.91 7.78 17.23
CA LEU A 85 0.42 7.34 16.81
C LEU A 85 0.86 6.07 17.55
N LEU A 86 0.71 6.03 18.88
CA LEU A 86 1.04 4.85 19.68
C LEU A 86 0.21 3.63 19.26
N LEU A 87 -1.11 3.80 19.12
CA LEU A 87 -2.00 2.73 18.65
C LEU A 87 -1.65 2.27 17.23
N GLY A 88 -1.29 3.19 16.33
CA GLY A 88 -0.85 2.87 14.97
C GLY A 88 0.44 2.04 14.96
N VAL A 89 1.43 2.39 15.78
CA VAL A 89 2.69 1.63 15.90
C VAL A 89 2.44 0.24 16.46
N VAL A 90 1.61 0.12 17.51
CA VAL A 90 1.23 -1.19 18.08
C VAL A 90 0.50 -2.04 17.04
N ALA A 91 -0.45 -1.45 16.32
CA ALA A 91 -1.18 -2.15 15.25
C ALA A 91 -0.23 -2.61 14.13
N ALA A 92 0.71 -1.77 13.70
CA ALA A 92 1.72 -2.13 12.71
C ALA A 92 2.60 -3.31 13.17
N ALA A 93 3.03 -3.31 14.44
CA ALA A 93 3.79 -4.41 15.03
C ALA A 93 2.98 -5.72 15.06
N LEU A 94 1.70 -5.65 15.45
CA LEU A 94 0.80 -6.81 15.43
C LEU A 94 0.61 -7.36 14.02
N ILE A 95 0.43 -6.49 13.02
CA ILE A 95 0.31 -6.88 11.61
C ILE A 95 1.61 -7.52 11.13
N ALA A 96 2.78 -6.99 11.48
CA ALA A 96 4.07 -7.57 11.12
C ALA A 96 4.22 -8.99 11.69
N VAL A 97 3.89 -9.19 12.97
CA VAL A 97 3.90 -10.53 13.61
C VAL A 97 2.89 -11.46 12.94
N ALA A 98 1.67 -10.98 12.68
CA ALA A 98 0.64 -11.76 11.98
C ALA A 98 1.12 -12.18 10.59
N TRP A 99 1.80 -11.29 9.86
CA TRP A 99 2.36 -11.55 8.54
C TRP A 99 3.43 -12.65 8.57
N THR A 100 4.35 -12.65 9.54
CA THR A 100 5.36 -13.73 9.66
C THR A 100 4.76 -15.13 9.85
N ARG A 101 3.58 -15.21 10.48
CA ARG A 101 2.90 -16.48 10.75
C ARG A 101 1.93 -16.88 9.63
N LEU A 102 1.15 -15.93 9.12
CA LEU A 102 0.04 -16.16 8.16
C LEU A 102 0.44 -15.93 6.70
N GLY A 103 1.56 -15.26 6.43
CA GLY A 103 2.03 -14.91 5.09
C GLY A 103 2.60 -16.09 4.30
N LYS A 104 2.88 -17.24 4.96
CA LYS A 104 3.41 -18.44 4.32
C LYS A 104 2.39 -19.00 3.32
N GLY A 105 2.71 -18.91 2.04
CA GLY A 105 1.86 -19.40 0.94
C GLY A 105 0.87 -18.38 0.39
N VAL A 106 0.96 -17.08 0.73
CA VAL A 106 0.20 -16.02 0.05
C VAL A 106 0.55 -16.01 -1.44
N ASP A 107 -0.46 -15.94 -2.30
CA ASP A 107 -0.23 -15.85 -3.74
C ASP A 107 0.27 -14.43 -4.04
N LEU A 108 1.49 -14.34 -4.55
CA LEU A 108 2.13 -13.08 -4.91
C LEU A 108 1.25 -12.27 -5.87
N ARG A 109 0.54 -12.92 -6.79
CA ARG A 109 -0.39 -12.24 -7.71
C ARG A 109 -1.55 -11.60 -6.94
N ALA A 110 -2.09 -12.29 -5.95
CA ALA A 110 -3.16 -11.76 -5.13
C ALA A 110 -2.69 -10.55 -4.29
N LEU A 111 -1.49 -10.63 -3.72
CA LEU A 111 -0.89 -9.52 -2.97
C LEU A 111 -0.68 -8.28 -3.85
N LEU A 112 -0.09 -8.45 -5.04
CA LEU A 112 0.12 -7.36 -5.99
C LEU A 112 -1.19 -6.74 -6.48
N ASN A 113 -2.22 -7.55 -6.69
CA ASN A 113 -3.54 -7.04 -7.09
C ASN A 113 -4.16 -6.18 -5.98
N VAL A 114 -4.02 -6.58 -4.71
CA VAL A 114 -4.50 -5.77 -3.59
C VAL A 114 -3.71 -4.46 -3.50
N SER A 115 -2.39 -4.50 -3.63
CA SER A 115 -1.57 -3.29 -3.70
C SER A 115 -1.95 -2.41 -4.90
N ALA A 116 -2.36 -2.99 -6.03
CA ALA A 116 -2.83 -2.23 -7.20
C ALA A 116 -4.13 -1.49 -6.90
N VAL A 117 -5.08 -2.14 -6.23
CA VAL A 117 -6.33 -1.50 -5.82
C VAL A 117 -6.05 -0.37 -4.85
N PHE A 118 -5.16 -0.57 -3.87
CA PHE A 118 -4.71 0.49 -2.96
C PHE A 118 -4.10 1.67 -3.73
N LEU A 119 -3.12 1.42 -4.62
CA LEU A 119 -2.49 2.47 -5.44
C LEU A 119 -3.51 3.19 -6.33
N PHE A 120 -4.51 2.49 -6.87
CA PHE A 120 -5.54 3.07 -7.71
C PHE A 120 -6.45 4.02 -6.92
N LEU A 121 -6.89 3.60 -5.73
CA LEU A 121 -7.68 4.47 -4.84
C LEU A 121 -6.85 5.69 -4.40
N PHE A 122 -5.58 5.48 -4.07
CA PHE A 122 -4.66 6.56 -3.71
C PHE A 122 -4.42 7.54 -4.87
N LEU A 123 -4.33 7.03 -6.11
CA LEU A 123 -4.21 7.86 -7.31
C LEU A 123 -5.44 8.76 -7.48
N ILE A 124 -6.65 8.22 -7.31
CA ILE A 124 -7.88 9.02 -7.36
C ILE A 124 -7.83 10.13 -6.32
N GLN A 125 -7.43 9.80 -5.09
CA GLN A 125 -7.31 10.77 -4.01
C GLN A 125 -6.29 11.89 -4.32
N LEU A 126 -5.12 11.54 -4.87
CA LEU A 126 -4.10 12.52 -5.28
C LEU A 126 -4.59 13.45 -6.39
N VAL A 127 -5.32 12.93 -7.38
CA VAL A 127 -5.88 13.75 -8.46
C VAL A 127 -6.93 14.71 -7.91
N LEU A 128 -7.84 14.23 -7.07
CA LEU A 128 -8.86 15.08 -6.43
C LEU A 128 -8.22 16.17 -5.58
N TYR A 129 -7.22 15.83 -4.76
CA TYR A 129 -6.47 16.80 -3.96
C TYR A 129 -5.73 17.82 -4.83
N GLY A 130 -5.05 17.38 -5.89
CA GLY A 130 -4.35 18.27 -6.82
C GLY A 130 -5.28 19.24 -7.54
N VAL A 131 -6.48 18.80 -7.94
CA VAL A 131 -7.49 19.66 -8.57
C VAL A 131 -8.07 20.65 -7.56
N HIS A 132 -8.34 20.22 -6.33
CA HIS A 132 -8.81 21.10 -5.26
C HIS A 132 -7.84 22.26 -5.00
N GLU A 133 -6.56 21.95 -4.82
CA GLU A 133 -5.49 22.93 -4.65
C GLU A 133 -5.32 23.89 -5.84
N LEU A 134 -5.48 23.40 -7.08
CA LEU A 134 -5.41 24.25 -8.27
C LEU A 134 -6.63 25.15 -8.43
N SER A 135 -7.78 24.72 -7.92
CA SER A 135 -9.00 25.53 -7.90
C SER A 135 -8.88 26.68 -6.90
N GLU A 136 -8.28 26.44 -5.72
CA GLU A 136 -7.97 27.48 -4.73
C GLU A 136 -6.97 28.50 -5.25
N ALA A 137 -5.95 28.04 -5.97
CA ALA A 137 -4.95 28.91 -6.58
C ALA A 137 -5.51 29.75 -7.76
N GLY A 138 -6.77 29.56 -8.17
CA GLY A 138 -7.41 30.34 -9.23
C GLY A 138 -6.89 30.06 -10.64
N VAL A 139 -6.13 28.96 -10.83
CA VAL A 139 -5.46 28.64 -12.10
C VAL A 139 -6.44 28.02 -13.13
N LEU A 140 -7.55 27.45 -12.67
CA LEU A 140 -8.55 26.79 -13.53
C LEU A 140 -9.62 27.77 -14.05
N PRO A 141 -10.03 27.69 -15.33
CA PRO A 141 -11.19 28.42 -15.82
C PRO A 141 -12.45 27.91 -15.10
N ALA A 142 -13.22 28.82 -14.49
CA ALA A 142 -14.32 28.54 -13.54
C ALA A 142 -13.88 28.00 -12.16
N SER A 143 -12.78 28.53 -11.62
CA SER A 143 -12.22 28.19 -10.29
C SER A 143 -13.25 28.13 -9.15
N GLN A 144 -14.19 29.08 -9.07
CA GLN A 144 -15.23 29.11 -8.02
C GLN A 144 -16.21 27.92 -8.11
N ALA A 145 -16.60 27.51 -9.32
CA ALA A 145 -17.50 26.35 -9.50
C ALA A 145 -16.80 25.03 -9.18
N VAL A 146 -15.52 24.91 -9.57
CA VAL A 146 -14.69 23.73 -9.28
C VAL A 146 -14.31 23.67 -7.80
N HIS A 147 -14.05 24.81 -7.17
CA HIS A 147 -13.77 24.92 -5.74
C HIS A 147 -14.99 24.48 -4.91
N ASN A 148 -16.18 25.02 -5.18
CA ASN A 148 -17.41 24.63 -4.48
C ASN A 148 -17.74 23.13 -4.68
N ALA A 149 -17.45 22.56 -5.84
CA ALA A 149 -17.62 21.12 -6.09
C ALA A 149 -16.59 20.27 -5.34
N THR A 150 -15.35 20.75 -5.22
CA THR A 150 -14.24 20.02 -4.58
C THR A 150 -14.13 20.25 -3.08
N GLU A 151 -14.74 21.28 -2.50
CA GLU A 151 -14.81 21.52 -1.05
C GLU A 151 -15.42 20.31 -0.32
N SER A 152 -16.46 19.69 -0.90
CA SER A 152 -17.07 18.47 -0.35
C SER A 152 -16.17 17.23 -0.42
N LEU A 153 -15.19 17.24 -1.33
CA LEU A 153 -14.22 16.18 -1.62
C LEU A 153 -12.83 16.48 -1.01
N GLY A 154 -12.65 17.67 -0.42
CA GLY A 154 -11.41 18.11 0.22
C GLY A 154 -11.09 17.29 1.47
N PRO A 155 -9.89 17.48 2.07
CA PRO A 155 -9.41 16.71 3.23
C PRO A 155 -10.37 16.72 4.43
N ASP A 156 -11.07 17.84 4.63
CA ASP A 156 -12.04 18.05 5.71
C ASP A 156 -13.49 17.70 5.30
N GLY A 157 -13.71 17.40 4.01
CA GLY A 157 -14.99 17.00 3.46
C GLY A 157 -15.38 15.57 3.85
N ARG A 158 -16.67 15.33 4.05
CA ARG A 158 -17.22 13.98 4.37
C ARG A 158 -16.78 12.91 3.37
N TRP A 159 -16.69 13.27 2.09
CA TRP A 159 -16.29 12.35 1.03
C TRP A 159 -14.77 12.13 0.97
N GLY A 160 -13.97 13.13 1.34
CA GLY A 160 -12.53 13.00 1.49
C GLY A 160 -12.16 12.03 2.62
N GLN A 161 -12.81 12.16 3.78
CA GLN A 161 -12.65 11.23 4.90
C GLN A 161 -13.12 9.82 4.55
N LEU A 162 -14.26 9.69 3.85
CA LEU A 162 -14.74 8.38 3.37
C LEU A 162 -13.73 7.73 2.42
N LEU A 163 -13.17 8.48 1.47
CA LEU A 163 -12.14 7.97 0.56
C LEU A 163 -10.89 7.51 1.31
N ALA A 164 -10.44 8.26 2.32
CA ALA A 164 -9.33 7.87 3.17
C ALA A 164 -9.61 6.56 3.95
N TYR A 165 -10.83 6.38 4.46
CA TYR A 165 -11.21 5.12 5.11
C TYR A 165 -11.32 3.96 4.11
N LEU A 166 -11.86 4.19 2.91
CA LEU A 166 -11.95 3.18 1.86
C LEU A 166 -10.59 2.72 1.36
N LEU A 167 -9.61 3.63 1.34
CA LEU A 167 -8.22 3.32 0.98
C LEU A 167 -7.64 2.22 1.88
N ALA A 168 -7.96 2.21 3.18
CA ALA A 168 -7.55 1.16 4.10
C ALA A 168 -8.53 -0.04 4.15
N ALA A 169 -9.83 0.23 4.12
CA ALA A 169 -10.86 -0.80 4.31
C ALA A 169 -10.96 -1.77 3.12
N ILE A 170 -10.91 -1.27 1.88
CA ILE A 170 -11.07 -2.13 0.69
C ILE A 170 -9.95 -3.17 0.59
N PRO A 171 -8.66 -2.80 0.68
CA PRO A 171 -7.56 -3.76 0.62
C PRO A 171 -7.56 -4.77 1.77
N THR A 172 -7.90 -4.32 2.99
CA THR A 172 -7.93 -5.19 4.17
C THR A 172 -9.08 -6.19 4.12
N VAL A 173 -10.28 -5.76 3.72
CA VAL A 173 -11.42 -6.66 3.50
C VAL A 173 -11.12 -7.66 2.38
N TRP A 174 -10.51 -7.23 1.29
CA TRP A 174 -10.12 -8.12 0.21
C TRP A 174 -9.13 -9.20 0.70
N LEU A 175 -8.07 -8.81 1.40
CA LEU A 175 -7.08 -9.75 1.94
C LEU A 175 -7.69 -10.74 2.92
N THR A 176 -8.53 -10.25 3.84
CA THR A 176 -9.21 -11.12 4.82
C THR A 176 -10.19 -12.07 4.14
N ALA A 177 -10.94 -11.63 3.12
CA ALA A 177 -11.81 -12.49 2.31
C ALA A 177 -11.02 -13.59 1.56
N LEU A 178 -9.89 -13.23 0.95
CA LEU A 178 -9.01 -14.22 0.30
C LEU A 178 -8.46 -15.24 1.30
N TRP A 179 -8.09 -14.79 2.50
CA TRP A 179 -7.62 -15.65 3.56
C TRP A 179 -8.70 -16.60 4.08
N LEU A 180 -9.93 -16.10 4.26
CA LEU A 180 -11.10 -16.91 4.64
C LEU A 180 -11.39 -17.99 3.58
N LYS A 181 -11.40 -17.61 2.30
CA LYS A 181 -11.62 -18.53 1.17
C LYS A 181 -10.57 -19.64 1.12
N ARG A 182 -9.30 -19.31 1.41
CA ARG A 182 -8.20 -20.28 1.49
C ARG A 182 -8.35 -21.25 2.66
N ARG A 183 -8.77 -20.77 3.84
CA ARG A 183 -9.06 -21.62 5.00
C ARG A 183 -10.26 -22.55 4.76
N ALA A 184 -11.30 -22.07 4.08
CA ALA A 184 -12.44 -22.89 3.70
C ALA A 184 -12.03 -23.99 2.71
N SER A 185 -11.13 -23.68 1.77
CA SER A 185 -10.68 -24.63 0.75
C SER A 185 -9.71 -25.69 1.30
N SER A 186 -8.91 -25.37 2.33
CA SER A 186 -8.01 -26.32 2.99
C SER A 186 -8.71 -27.26 3.98
N ARG A 187 -10.02 -27.08 4.25
CA ARG A 187 -10.85 -27.98 5.07
C ARG A 187 -11.60 -29.08 4.28
N GLY A 188 -11.55 -29.12 2.95
CA GLY A 188 -12.08 -30.24 2.15
C GLY A 188 -10.93 -30.99 1.47
N PRO A 189 -10.79 -32.33 1.57
CA PRO A 189 -11.84 -33.36 1.44
C PRO A 189 -11.95 -34.38 2.61
N VAL A 190 -11.14 -34.25 3.66
CA VAL A 190 -11.05 -35.27 4.73
C VAL A 190 -12.32 -35.35 5.58
N GLU A 191 -13.03 -34.22 5.78
CA GLU A 191 -14.28 -34.19 6.55
C GLU A 191 -15.49 -34.71 5.75
N ARG A 192 -15.47 -34.64 4.41
CA ARG A 192 -16.54 -35.18 3.58
C ARG A 192 -16.51 -36.71 3.53
N ALA A 193 -15.33 -37.32 3.61
CA ALA A 193 -15.19 -38.77 3.70
C ALA A 193 -15.61 -39.33 5.07
N ARG A 194 -15.45 -38.55 6.15
CA ARG A 194 -15.82 -38.95 7.51
C ARG A 194 -17.32 -38.82 7.81
N ASN A 195 -18.02 -37.91 7.13
CA ASN A 195 -19.47 -37.73 7.29
C ASN A 195 -20.31 -38.52 6.26
N ALA A 196 -19.63 -39.21 5.33
CA ALA A 196 -20.26 -40.07 4.32
C ALA A 196 -20.06 -41.59 4.61
N ALA A 197 -19.42 -41.92 5.73
CA ALA A 197 -19.29 -43.27 6.29
C ALA A 197 -20.10 -43.36 7.58
#